data_AF-A0A7S2DIH3-F1
#
_entry.id   AF-A0A7S2DIH3-F1
#
_cell.length_a   1.000
_cell.length_b   1.000
_cell.length_c   1.000
_cell.angle_alpha   90.00
_cell.angle_beta   90.00
_cell.angle_gamma   90.00
#
_symmetry.space_group_name_H-M   'P 1'
#
loop_
_entity.id
_entity.type
_entity.pdbx_description
1 polymer ?
#
loop_
_entity_poly.entity_id
_entity_poly.type
_entity_poly.pdbx_seq_one_letter_code
_entity_poly.pdbx_strand_id
1 'polypeptide(L)'
;AGSSAMARELRLAVRQCGERGLRCSSKWAAEQLIGLRSPKGAPADDQEMPSATSSSTPTVDEVDDETEEESDTVLLAKAYFDANEFLRAAHVLREARGARGCFIRWYSLFLAGEKRKDERV
;
A
#
# COMPACT_ATOMS: atom_id res chain seq x y z
N ALA A 1 -6.20 6.64 -21.23
CA ALA A 1 -5.20 5.60 -21.62
C ALA A 1 -3.81 5.83 -21.01
N GLY A 2 -3.21 7.03 -21.15
CA GLY A 2 -1.82 7.28 -20.71
C GLY A 2 -1.53 7.06 -19.22
N SER A 3 -2.43 7.47 -18.31
CA SER A 3 -2.20 7.34 -16.86
C SER A 3 -2.10 5.89 -16.36
N SER A 4 -2.81 4.96 -17.00
CA SER A 4 -2.78 3.53 -16.62
C SER A 4 -1.46 2.88 -17.05
N ALA A 5 -0.94 3.22 -18.24
CA ALA A 5 0.38 2.80 -18.67
C ALA A 5 1.49 3.32 -17.73
N MET A 6 1.43 4.60 -17.33
CA MET A 6 2.38 5.17 -16.38
C MET A 6 2.34 4.47 -15.01
N ALA A 7 1.14 4.18 -14.48
CA ALA A 7 0.99 3.45 -13.22
C ALA A 7 1.62 2.06 -13.29
N ARG A 8 1.44 1.35 -14.41
CA ARG A 8 2.08 0.05 -14.64
C ARG A 8 3.61 0.13 -14.65
N GLU A 9 4.19 1.11 -15.35
CA GLU A 9 5.65 1.32 -15.36
C GLU A 9 6.19 1.65 -13.96
N LEU A 10 5.47 2.47 -13.19
CA LEU A 10 5.85 2.78 -11.81
C LEU A 10 5.79 1.55 -10.90
N ARG A 11 4.76 0.69 -11.00
CA ARG A 11 4.71 -0.58 -10.26
C ARG A 11 5.93 -1.46 -10.56
N LEU A 12 6.30 -1.56 -11.84
CA LEU A 12 7.48 -2.33 -12.24
C LEU A 12 8.76 -1.72 -11.65
N ALA A 13 8.93 -0.40 -11.72
CA ALA A 13 10.07 0.29 -11.14
C ALA A 13 10.18 0.09 -9.62
N VAL A 14 9.07 0.15 -8.88
CA VAL A 14 9.04 -0.12 -7.42
C VAL A 14 9.62 -1.51 -7.12
N ARG A 15 9.15 -2.55 -7.83
CA ARG A 15 9.60 -3.94 -7.65
C ARG A 15 11.07 -4.11 -8.03
N GLN A 16 11.46 -3.68 -9.23
CA GLN A 16 12.83 -3.83 -9.73
C GLN A 16 13.86 -3.08 -8.88
N CYS A 17 13.54 -1.86 -8.44
CA CYS A 17 14.41 -1.11 -7.53
C CYS A 17 14.45 -1.76 -6.14
N GLY A 18 13.31 -2.25 -5.64
CA GLY A 18 13.22 -2.94 -4.35
C GLY A 18 14.08 -4.21 -4.29
N GLU A 19 13.97 -5.07 -5.32
CA GLU A 19 14.77 -6.31 -5.44
C GLU A 19 16.28 -6.06 -5.47
N ARG A 20 16.72 -4.90 -5.96
CA ARG A 20 18.13 -4.48 -6.03
C ARG A 20 18.61 -3.73 -4.79
N GLY A 21 17.74 -3.48 -3.82
CA GLY A 21 18.06 -2.67 -2.63
C GLY A 21 18.18 -1.17 -2.91
N LEU A 22 17.68 -0.66 -4.04
CA LEU A 22 17.67 0.76 -4.38
C LEU A 22 16.50 1.48 -3.67
N ARG A 23 16.60 1.57 -2.34
CA ARG A 23 15.53 1.99 -1.41
C ARG A 23 14.94 3.36 -1.76
N CYS A 24 15.78 4.36 -2.04
CA CYS A 24 15.32 5.71 -2.37
C CYS A 24 14.52 5.76 -3.68
N SER A 25 15.00 5.05 -4.71
CA SER A 25 14.32 4.99 -6.02
C SER A 25 12.99 4.24 -5.94
N SER A 26 12.98 3.11 -5.22
CA SER A 26 11.75 2.33 -4.99
C SER A 26 10.70 3.16 -4.25
N LYS A 27 11.10 3.88 -3.19
CA LYS A 27 10.22 4.79 -2.43
C LYS A 27 9.66 5.90 -3.30
N TRP A 28 10.51 6.60 -4.06
CA TRP A 28 10.05 7.69 -4.93
C TRP A 28 9.04 7.18 -5.96
N ALA A 29 9.33 6.06 -6.63
CA ALA A 29 8.40 5.48 -7.62
C ALA A 29 7.05 5.11 -6.99
N ALA A 30 7.04 4.60 -5.75
CA ALA A 30 5.81 4.26 -5.05
C ALA A 30 5.00 5.51 -4.62
N GLU A 31 5.67 6.60 -4.23
CA GLU A 31 5.02 7.88 -3.93
C GLU A 31 4.35 8.46 -5.19
N GLN A 32 5.04 8.41 -6.34
CA GLN A 32 4.46 8.85 -7.61
C GLN A 32 3.27 7.98 -8.04
N LEU A 33 3.34 6.66 -7.82
CA LEU A 33 2.26 5.73 -8.15
C LEU A 33 0.97 6.07 -7.39
N ILE A 34 1.06 6.36 -6.09
CA ILE A 34 -0.09 6.80 -5.28
C ILE A 34 -0.62 8.16 -5.76
N GLY A 35 0.26 9.08 -6.16
CA GLY A 35 -0.13 10.39 -6.68
C GLY A 35 -0.90 10.35 -8.01
N LEU A 36 -0.75 9.30 -8.82
CA LEU A 36 -1.50 9.12 -10.07
C LEU A 36 -2.92 8.57 -9.85
N ARG A 37 -3.27 8.17 -8.63
CA ARG A 37 -4.60 7.65 -8.33
C ARG A 37 -5.62 8.77 -8.46
N SER A 38 -6.54 8.64 -9.42
CA SER A 38 -7.67 9.56 -9.53
C SER A 38 -8.48 9.53 -8.21
N PRO A 39 -8.86 10.68 -7.64
CA PRO A 39 -9.67 10.72 -6.44
C PRO A 39 -10.93 9.90 -6.69
N LYS A 40 -11.14 8.88 -5.85
CA LYS A 40 -12.32 8.02 -5.90
C LYS A 40 -13.51 8.91 -5.51
N GLY A 41 -14.22 9.45 -6.50
CA GLY A 41 -15.36 10.35 -6.30
C GLY A 41 -15.26 11.76 -6.89
N ALA A 42 -14.37 12.03 -7.86
CA ALA A 42 -14.70 13.12 -8.79
C ALA A 42 -16.03 12.74 -9.46
N PRO A 43 -17.09 13.58 -9.40
CA PRO A 43 -18.33 13.26 -10.07
C PRO A 43 -18.00 13.11 -11.55
N ALA A 44 -18.12 11.89 -12.06
CA ALA A 44 -18.53 11.74 -13.44
C ALA A 44 -19.90 12.41 -13.49
N ASP A 45 -19.95 13.55 -14.15
CA ASP A 45 -21.18 14.17 -14.61
C ASP A 45 -21.87 13.13 -15.48
N ASP A 46 -22.78 12.35 -14.88
CA ASP A 46 -24.00 11.80 -15.48
C ASP A 46 -24.74 10.95 -14.42
N GLN A 47 -26.04 11.28 -14.27
CA GLN A 47 -27.00 10.69 -13.32
C GLN A 47 -27.25 9.19 -13.57
N GLU A 48 -27.34 8.37 -12.51
CA GLU A 48 -28.54 7.59 -12.14
C GLU A 48 -28.36 6.71 -10.86
N MET A 49 -29.15 7.08 -9.84
CA MET A 49 -29.86 6.32 -8.78
C MET A 49 -29.16 5.31 -7.82
N PRO A 50 -29.59 5.27 -6.53
CA PRO A 50 -29.05 4.39 -5.50
C PRO A 50 -29.81 3.06 -5.42
N SER A 51 -29.11 1.94 -5.27
CA SER A 51 -29.72 0.66 -4.89
C SER A 51 -29.13 0.13 -3.59
N ALA A 52 -30.04 -0.28 -2.72
CA ALA A 52 -29.87 -0.57 -1.32
C ALA A 52 -29.18 -1.92 -1.05
N THR A 53 -28.59 -1.99 0.15
CA THR A 53 -28.46 -3.16 1.03
C THR A 53 -28.05 -4.49 0.40
N SER A 54 -26.82 -4.90 0.71
CA SER A 54 -26.49 -6.32 0.90
C SER A 54 -25.51 -6.45 2.07
N SER A 55 -26.02 -6.95 3.19
CA SER A 55 -25.19 -7.55 4.24
C SER A 55 -24.49 -8.78 3.69
N SER A 56 -23.18 -8.89 3.84
CA SER A 56 -22.45 -10.14 3.62
C SER A 56 -21.67 -10.49 4.88
N THR A 57 -22.02 -11.66 5.39
CA THR A 57 -21.44 -12.44 6.50
C THR A 57 -19.96 -12.76 6.29
N PRO A 58 -19.17 -12.99 7.36
CA PRO A 58 -17.78 -13.39 7.23
C PRO A 58 -17.72 -14.89 6.93
N THR A 59 -17.40 -15.27 5.69
CA THR A 59 -16.98 -16.64 5.36
C THR A 59 -15.46 -16.70 5.53
N VAL A 60 -15.04 -17.55 6.46
CA VAL A 60 -13.66 -17.97 6.67
C VAL A 60 -13.27 -18.93 5.55
N ASP A 61 -12.64 -18.40 4.50
CA ASP A 61 -11.94 -19.21 3.50
C ASP A 61 -10.48 -18.76 3.46
N GLU A 62 -9.64 -19.54 4.14
CA GLU A 62 -8.18 -19.45 4.08
C GLU A 62 -7.68 -20.10 2.80
N VAL A 63 -7.45 -19.27 1.78
CA VAL A 63 -6.36 -19.37 0.79
C VAL A 63 -6.27 -17.99 0.15
N ASP A 64 -5.47 -17.10 0.74
CA ASP A 64 -5.13 -15.81 0.13
C ASP A 64 -4.20 -16.12 -1.04
N ASP A 65 -4.81 -16.29 -2.22
CA ASP A 65 -4.15 -16.33 -3.51
C ASP A 65 -3.40 -15.00 -3.68
N GLU A 66 -2.12 -14.95 -3.25
CA GLU A 66 -1.21 -13.81 -3.42
C GLU A 66 -0.79 -13.63 -4.90
N THR A 67 -1.78 -13.57 -5.79
CA THR A 67 -1.60 -13.39 -7.23
C THR A 67 -2.63 -12.39 -7.77
N GLU A 68 -2.29 -11.10 -7.77
CA GLU A 68 -1.68 -10.47 -8.97
C GLU A 68 -1.49 -8.94 -8.87
N GLU A 69 -2.10 -8.23 -7.92
CA GLU A 69 -1.73 -6.83 -7.67
C GLU A 69 -1.61 -6.56 -6.17
N GLU A 70 -0.37 -6.58 -5.65
CA GLU A 70 -0.08 -5.94 -4.37
C GLU A 70 -0.61 -4.51 -4.44
N SER A 71 -1.59 -4.19 -3.58
CA SER A 71 -2.21 -2.86 -3.56
C SER A 71 -1.13 -1.79 -3.58
N ASP A 72 -1.29 -0.75 -4.39
CA ASP A 72 -0.32 0.35 -4.48
C ASP A 72 0.04 0.92 -3.09
N THR A 73 -0.92 0.88 -2.16
CA THR A 73 -0.75 1.26 -0.75
C THR A 73 0.22 0.34 0.00
N VAL A 74 0.15 -0.96 -0.24
CA VAL A 74 1.06 -1.97 0.35
C VAL A 74 2.45 -1.84 -0.26
N LEU A 75 2.56 -1.59 -1.58
CA LEU A 75 3.83 -1.28 -2.24
C LEU A 75 4.50 -0.03 -1.64
N LEU A 76 3.74 1.05 -1.45
CA LEU A 76 4.26 2.27 -0.81
C LEU A 76 4.72 2.00 0.63
N ALA A 77 3.90 1.30 1.41
CA ALA A 77 4.26 0.98 2.78
C ALA A 77 5.48 0.07 2.87
N LYS A 78 5.62 -0.91 1.97
CA LYS A 78 6.81 -1.73 1.85
C LYS A 78 8.04 -0.88 1.51
N ALA A 79 7.93 0.08 0.60
CA ALA A 79 9.06 0.95 0.26
C ALA A 79 9.50 1.84 1.45
N TYR A 80 8.55 2.33 2.26
CA TYR A 80 8.88 3.01 3.53
C TYR A 80 9.50 2.07 4.56
N PHE A 81 8.94 0.87 4.70
CA PHE A 81 9.46 -0.16 5.59
C PHE A 81 10.90 -0.51 5.23
N ASP A 82 11.13 -0.81 3.95
CA ASP A 82 12.44 -1.10 3.40
C ASP A 82 13.38 0.06 3.66
N ALA A 83 12.93 1.33 3.66
CA ALA A 83 13.70 2.54 3.98
C ALA A 83 13.90 2.83 5.49
N ASN A 84 13.49 1.93 6.40
CA ASN A 84 13.48 2.11 7.87
C ASN A 84 12.58 3.28 8.34
N GLU A 85 11.63 3.72 7.53
CA GLU A 85 10.67 4.76 7.86
C GLU A 85 9.40 4.14 8.45
N PHE A 86 9.58 3.39 9.54
CA PHE A 86 8.56 2.46 10.05
C PHE A 86 7.22 3.13 10.43
N LEU A 87 7.26 4.32 11.03
CA LEU A 87 6.03 5.04 11.38
C LEU A 87 5.25 5.49 10.14
N ARG A 88 5.94 5.85 9.05
CA ARG A 88 5.29 6.18 7.77
C ARG A 88 4.68 4.94 7.14
N ALA A 89 5.40 3.82 7.14
CA ALA A 89 4.88 2.54 6.66
C ALA A 89 3.59 2.13 7.39
N ALA A 90 3.60 2.20 8.73
CA ALA A 90 2.43 1.89 9.56
C ALA A 90 1.25 2.84 9.29
N HIS A 91 1.52 4.14 9.10
CA HIS A 91 0.48 5.14 8.86
C HIS A 91 -0.26 4.91 7.54
N VAL A 92 0.46 4.58 6.46
CA VAL A 92 -0.13 4.29 5.14
C VAL A 92 -1.08 3.09 5.20
N LEU A 93 -0.77 2.09 6.03
CA LEU A 93 -1.56 0.88 6.18
C LEU A 93 -2.62 0.95 7.30
N ARG A 94 -2.92 2.13 7.84
CA ARG A 94 -3.85 2.26 8.99
C ARG A 94 -5.27 1.73 8.71
N GLU A 95 -5.69 1.71 7.45
CA GLU A 95 -6.99 1.23 6.96
C GLU A 95 -6.88 -0.12 6.22
N ALA A 96 -5.68 -0.70 6.11
CA ALA A 96 -5.47 -1.96 5.44
C ALA A 96 -6.11 -3.11 6.24
N ARG A 97 -6.79 -4.03 5.53
CA ARG A 97 -7.43 -5.22 6.11
C ARG A 97 -6.84 -6.55 5.65
N GLY A 98 -6.07 -6.55 4.56
CA GLY A 98 -5.40 -7.75 4.04
C GLY A 98 -4.26 -8.21 4.95
N ALA A 99 -4.02 -9.51 5.00
CA ALA A 99 -3.05 -10.14 5.91
C ALA A 99 -1.65 -9.52 5.79
N ARG A 100 -1.15 -9.38 4.56
CA ARG A 100 0.17 -8.77 4.28
C ARG A 100 0.27 -7.31 4.76
N GLY A 101 -0.73 -6.49 4.48
CA GLY A 101 -0.77 -5.10 4.93
C GLY A 101 -0.86 -4.99 6.46
N CYS A 102 -1.69 -5.82 7.10
CA CYS A 102 -1.77 -5.90 8.55
C CYS A 102 -0.41 -6.30 9.17
N PHE A 103 0.25 -7.31 8.63
CA PHE A 103 1.57 -7.76 9.09
C PHE A 103 2.60 -6.62 9.01
N ILE A 104 2.77 -6.00 7.83
CA ILE A 104 3.72 -4.91 7.62
C ILE A 104 3.45 -3.75 8.60
N ARG A 105 2.18 -3.39 8.81
CA ARG A 105 1.79 -2.32 9.75
C ARG A 105 2.25 -2.63 11.17
N TRP A 106 1.85 -3.77 11.72
CA TRP A 106 2.13 -4.10 13.12
C TRP A 106 3.62 -4.34 13.36
N TYR A 107 4.30 -4.97 12.40
CA TYR A 107 5.75 -5.17 12.49
C TYR A 107 6.52 -3.84 12.40
N SER A 108 6.07 -2.91 11.56
CA SER A 108 6.64 -1.55 11.54
C SER A 108 6.49 -0.84 12.89
N LEU A 109 5.33 -0.93 13.53
CA LEU A 109 5.11 -0.32 14.86
C LEU A 109 6.02 -0.94 15.92
N PHE A 110 6.22 -2.25 15.89
CA PHE A 110 7.16 -2.95 16.74
C PHE A 110 8.60 -2.42 16.55
N LEU A 111 9.11 -2.40 15.31
CA LEU A 111 10.47 -1.91 15.02
C LEU A 111 10.67 -0.42 15.37
N ALA A 112 9.64 0.41 15.19
CA ALA A 112 9.66 1.80 15.64
C ALA A 112 9.74 1.94 17.17
N GLY A 113 9.19 0.97 17.91
CA GLY A 113 9.31 0.86 19.36
C GLY A 113 10.72 0.45 19.78
N GLU A 114 11.26 -0.61 19.17
CA GLU A 114 12.61 -1.12 19.45
C GLU A 114 13.68 -0.05 19.19
N LYS A 115 13.61 0.65 18.04
CA LYS A 115 14.55 1.73 17.71
C LYS A 115 14.58 2.84 18.78
N ARG A 116 13.43 3.20 19.35
CA ARG A 116 13.33 4.24 20.38
C ARG A 116 13.86 3.78 21.74
N LYS A 117 13.79 2.47 22.00
CA LYS A 117 14.36 1.86 23.19
C LYS A 117 15.88 1.91 23.11
N ASP A 118 16.46 1.55 21.97
CA ASP A 118 17.90 1.61 21.73
C ASP A 118 18.47 3.03 21.82
N GLU A 119 17.76 4.05 21.33
CA GLU A 119 18.17 5.46 21.42
C GLU A 119 18.20 6.02 22.87
N ARG A 120 17.64 5.30 23.84
CA ARG A 120 17.55 5.72 25.25
C ARG A 120 18.55 5.00 26.17
N VAL A 121 19.31 4.05 25.65
CA VAL A 121 20.34 3.29 26.36
C VAL A 121 21.70 3.93 26.11
#